data_AF-A0A2V8UL03-F1
#
_entry.id   AF-A0A2V8UL03-F1
#
_cell.length_a   1.000
_cell.length_b   1.000
_cell.length_c   1.000
_cell.angle_alpha   90.00
_cell.angle_beta   90.00
_cell.angle_gamma   90.00
#
_symmetry.space_group_name_H-M   'P 1'
#
loop_
_entity.id
_entity.type
_entity.pdbx_description
1 polymer ?
#
loop_
_entity_poly.entity_id
_entity_poly.type
_entity_poly.pdbx_seq_one_letter_code
_entity_poly.pdbx_strand_id
1 'polypeptide(L)' 'MERAPTHEEIARLAYNFWEARGRPLGSPEEDWFAAEQDLLMERLVWGRPRSRH' A
#
# COMPACT_ATOMS: atom_id res chain seq x y z
N MET A 1 -4.26 14.61 13.52
CA MET A 1 -4.06 13.15 13.57
C MET A 1 -4.05 12.67 12.14
N GLU A 2 -2.87 12.60 11.52
CA GLU A 2 -2.76 12.09 10.16
C GLU A 2 -3.20 10.63 10.19
N ARG A 3 -4.29 10.35 9.47
CA ARG A 3 -4.93 9.04 9.50
C ARG A 3 -3.95 8.02 8.96
N ALA A 4 -3.57 7.06 9.80
CA ALA A 4 -2.91 5.85 9.35
C ALA A 4 -3.69 5.23 8.17
N PRO A 5 -3.00 4.62 7.19
CA PRO A 5 -3.66 3.97 6.09
C PRO A 5 -4.62 2.89 6.59
N THR A 6 -5.78 2.83 5.96
CA THR A 6 -6.79 1.83 6.28
C THR A 6 -6.39 0.47 5.73
N HIS A 7 -6.91 -0.60 6.33
CA HIS A 7 -6.68 -1.96 5.84
C HIS A 7 -7.11 -2.14 4.38
N GLU A 8 -8.16 -1.43 3.93
CA GLU A 8 -8.60 -1.48 2.52
C GLU A 8 -7.59 -0.85 1.56
N GLU A 9 -7.00 0.29 1.94
CA GLU A 9 -5.97 0.95 1.13
C GLU A 9 -4.72 0.05 1.01
N ILE A 10 -4.31 -0.55 2.14
CA ILE A 10 -3.18 -1.49 2.18
C ILE A 10 -3.50 -2.73 1.34
N ALA A 11 -4.65 -3.36 1.53
CA ALA A 11 -5.06 -4.56 0.80
C ALA A 11 -5.10 -4.32 -0.72
N ARG A 12 -5.60 -3.16 -1.15
CA ARG A 12 -5.68 -2.82 -2.58
C ARG A 12 -4.31 -2.61 -3.19
N LEU A 13 -3.39 -1.98 -2.47
CA LEU A 13 -2.02 -1.78 -2.93
C LEU A 13 -1.23 -3.10 -2.91
N ALA A 14 -1.37 -3.90 -1.85
CA ALA A 14 -0.78 -5.23 -1.73
C ALA A 14 -1.22 -6.15 -2.87
N TYR A 15 -2.51 -6.13 -3.22
CA TYR A 15 -3.03 -6.88 -4.37
C TYR A 15 -2.38 -6.44 -5.70
N ASN A 16 -2.19 -5.14 -5.91
CA ASN A 16 -1.51 -4.65 -7.12
C ASN A 16 -0.03 -5.11 -7.16
N PHE A 17 0.67 -5.11 -6.02
CA PHE A 17 2.04 -5.63 -5.93
C PHE A 17 2.09 -7.13 -6.22
N TRP A 18 1.19 -7.90 -5.62
CA TRP A 18 1.07 -9.33 -5.88
C TRP A 18 0.76 -9.64 -7.35
N GLU A 19 -0.15 -8.88 -7.97
CA GLU A 19 -0.48 -9.00 -9.38
C GLU A 19 0.70 -8.63 -10.28
N ALA A 20 1.41 -7.54 -9.99
CA ALA A 20 2.58 -7.09 -10.74
C ALA A 20 3.75 -8.10 -10.69
N ARG A 21 3.85 -8.87 -9.61
CA ARG A 21 4.83 -9.97 -9.45
C ARG A 21 4.45 -11.24 -10.20
N GLY A 22 3.28 -11.29 -10.86
CA GLY A 22 2.81 -12.48 -11.56
C GLY A 22 2.10 -13.49 -10.66
N ARG A 23 1.53 -13.04 -9.54
CA ARG A 23 0.71 -13.84 -8.62
C ARG A 23 1.45 -15.05 -8.02
N PRO A 24 2.63 -14.86 -7.40
CA PRO A 24 3.36 -15.93 -6.74
C PRO A 24 2.53 -16.52 -5.58
N LEU A 25 2.65 -17.83 -5.37
CA LEU A 25 2.01 -18.51 -4.24
C LEU A 25 2.84 -18.28 -2.97
N GLY A 26 2.23 -17.71 -1.92
CA GLY A 26 2.84 -17.64 -0.58
C GLY A 26 3.61 -16.37 -0.21
N SER A 27 3.49 -15.28 -0.98
CA SER A 27 4.07 -13.96 -0.62
C SER A 27 3.07 -12.82 -0.25
N PRO A 28 1.80 -13.06 0.13
CA PRO A 28 0.85 -11.96 0.34
C PRO A 28 1.23 -11.05 1.52
N GLU A 29 1.93 -11.56 2.54
CA GLU A 29 2.38 -10.78 3.69
C GLU A 29 3.50 -9.81 3.31
N GLU A 30 4.43 -10.22 2.45
CA GLU A 30 5.51 -9.36 1.95
C GLU A 30 4.93 -8.16 1.17
N ASP A 31 3.97 -8.44 0.29
CA ASP A 31 3.29 -7.42 -0.50
C ASP A 31 2.42 -6.51 0.40
N TRP A 32 1.87 -7.05 1.49
CA TRP A 32 1.14 -6.29 2.51
C TRP A 32 2.04 -5.30 3.27
N PHE A 33 3.19 -5.76 3.78
CA PHE A 33 4.13 -4.89 4.50
C PHE A 33 4.70 -3.80 3.58
N ALA A 34 5.01 -4.13 2.32
CA ALA A 34 5.43 -3.15 1.34
C ALA A 34 4.33 -2.10 1.09
N ALA A 35 3.09 -2.52 0.93
CA ALA A 35 1.95 -1.63 0.73
C ALA A 35 1.70 -0.70 1.93
N GLU A 36 1.79 -1.23 3.15
CA GLU A 36 1.63 -0.43 4.37
C GLU A 36 2.72 0.64 4.47
N GLN A 37 3.99 0.28 4.25
CA GLN A 37 5.10 1.23 4.29
C GLN A 37 4.99 2.30 3.21
N ASP A 38 4.60 1.94 1.99
CA ASP A 38 4.46 2.91 0.88
C ASP A 38 3.37 3.94 1.20
N LEU A 39 2.23 3.49 1.74
CA LEU A 39 1.13 4.38 2.15
C LEU A 39 1.49 5.24 3.37
N LEU A 40 2.21 4.68 4.34
CA LEU A 40 2.73 5.44 5.48
C LEU A 40 3.73 6.50 5.02
N MET A 41 4.65 6.14 4.13
CA MET A 41 5.65 7.05 3.60
C MET A 41 4.99 8.13 2.75
N GLU A 42 4.01 7.81 1.92
CA GLU A 42 3.23 8.79 1.17
C GLU A 42 2.54 9.80 2.10
N ARG A 43 1.96 9.32 3.21
CA ARG A 43 1.32 10.16 4.22
C ARG A 43 2.33 11.09 4.92
N LEU A 44 3.47 10.52 5.34
CA LEU A 44 4.49 11.20 6.14
C LEU A 44 5.37 12.16 5.31
N VAL A 45 5.69 11.81 4.07
CA VAL A 45 6.61 12.58 3.22
C VAL A 45 5.91 13.78 2.59
N TRP A 46 4.60 13.72 2.34
CA TRP A 46 3.94 14.79 1.59
C TRP A 46 2.80 15.54 2.28
N GLY A 47 2.17 15.05 3.36
CA GLY A 47 1.06 15.77 4.01
C GLY A 47 -0.05 16.26 3.05
N ARG A 48 -0.10 15.72 1.82
CA ARG A 48 -0.89 16.21 0.70
C ARG A 48 -1.50 14.98 0.02
N PRO A 49 -2.84 14.90 -0.09
CA PRO A 49 -3.48 13.73 -0.66
C PRO A 49 -3.05 13.59 -2.12
N ARG A 50 -2.66 12.38 -2.53
CA ARG A 50 -2.56 12.02 -3.96
C ARG A 50 -3.89 12.32 -4.63
N SER A 51 -3.94 13.44 -5.33
CA SER A 51 -5.00 13.74 -6.27
C SER A 51 -4.83 12.77 -7.43
N ARG A 52 -5.63 11.71 -7.43
CA ARG A 52 -5.74 10.78 -8.55
C ARG A 52 -6.59 11.48 -9.62
N HIS A 53 -5.94 12.10 -10.60
CA HIS A 53 -6.57 12.50 -11.86
C HIS A 53 -6.75 11.27 -12.76
#